data_AF-A0A0C9SCQ2-F1
#
_entry.id   AF-A0A0C9SCQ2-F1
#
_cell.length_a   1.000
_cell.length_b   1.000
_cell.length_c   1.000
_cell.angle_alpha   90.00
_cell.angle_beta   90.00
_cell.angle_gamma   90.00
#
_symmetry.space_group_name_H-M   'P 1'
#
loop_
_entity.id
_entity.type
_entity.pdbx_description
1 polymer ?
#
loop_
_entity_poly.entity_id
_entity_poly.type
_entity_poly.pdbx_seq_one_letter_code
_entity_poly.pdbx_strand_id
1 'polypeptide(L)' 'MRAAVFIFIGLLLIELQPAQGQGEKCYPDARCRRAKAGKGRVLWFAGKRSSTCYKTLVTGCGKSGMNSLFDCKNWCISDD' A
#
# COMPACT_ATOMS: atom_id res chain seq x y z
N MET A 1 33.72 23.86 26.93
CA MET A 1 33.01 23.85 25.64
C MET A 1 33.14 22.46 25.00
N ARG A 2 32.37 21.45 25.43
CA ARG A 2 32.35 20.12 24.81
C ARG A 2 30.98 19.48 25.05
N ALA A 3 29.95 20.03 24.43
CA ALA A 3 28.58 19.50 24.47
C ALA A 3 27.94 19.63 23.09
N ALA A 4 28.67 19.22 22.04
CA ALA A 4 28.23 19.40 20.66
C ALA A 4 28.56 18.18 19.77
N VAL A 5 28.59 16.96 20.32
CA VAL A 5 28.91 15.76 19.55
C VAL A 5 27.98 14.60 19.92
N PHE A 6 26.67 14.83 20.05
CA PHE A 6 25.72 13.71 20.22
C PHE A 6 24.38 13.91 19.49
N ILE A 7 24.24 14.92 18.64
CA ILE A 7 22.95 15.22 17.97
C ILE A 7 22.86 14.62 16.55
N PHE A 8 23.97 14.19 15.95
CA PHE A 8 23.96 13.74 14.55
C PHE A 8 23.66 12.25 14.32
N ILE A 9 23.69 11.40 15.36
CA ILE A 9 23.51 9.93 15.18
C ILE A 9 22.04 9.51 15.27
N GLY A 10 21.14 10.38 15.75
CA GLY A 10 19.70 10.07 15.87
C GLY A 10 18.89 10.21 14.56
N LEU A 11 19.44 10.85 13.53
CA LEU A 11 18.72 11.19 12.29
C LEU A 11 18.82 10.13 11.19
N LEU A 12 19.65 9.09 11.36
CA LEU A 12 19.86 8.08 10.31
C LEU A 12 18.95 6.84 10.43
N LEU A 13 18.19 6.70 11.51
CA LEU A 13 17.38 5.50 11.79
C LEU A 13 15.91 5.61 11.38
N ILE A 14 15.50 6.69 10.73
CA ILE A 14 14.09 6.89 10.30
C ILE A 14 13.82 6.29 8.91
N GLU A 15 14.86 6.08 8.09
CA GLU A 15 14.70 5.72 6.66
C GLU A 15 14.74 4.22 6.36
N LEU A 16 14.57 3.36 7.37
CA LEU A 16 14.52 1.92 7.14
C LEU A 16 13.46 1.25 8.01
N GLN A 17 12.26 1.82 8.05
CA GLN A 17 11.10 0.95 8.24
C GLN A 17 10.95 0.18 6.94
N PRO A 18 11.27 -1.13 6.88
CA PRO A 18 10.87 -1.89 5.73
C PRO A 18 9.35 -1.70 5.60
N ALA A 19 8.83 -1.62 4.38
CA ALA A 19 7.41 -1.53 4.05
C ALA A 19 6.56 -2.74 4.55
N GLN A 20 6.97 -3.36 5.66
CA GLN A 20 6.32 -4.44 6.39
C GLN A 20 5.01 -3.94 6.99
N GLY A 21 3.95 -4.16 6.21
CA GLY A 21 2.58 -3.77 6.50
C GLY A 21 1.82 -3.31 5.25
N GLN A 22 2.50 -3.06 4.14
CA GLN A 22 1.90 -2.48 2.94
C GLN A 22 1.43 -3.52 1.91
N GLY A 23 2.05 -4.70 1.86
CA GLY A 23 1.63 -5.81 0.99
C GLY A 23 0.19 -6.29 1.25
N GLU A 24 -0.29 -6.18 2.50
CA GLU A 24 -1.68 -6.51 2.86
C GLU A 24 -2.72 -5.63 2.15
N LYS A 25 -2.31 -4.43 1.70
CA LYS A 25 -3.20 -3.54 0.94
C LYS A 25 -3.24 -3.86 -0.55
N CYS A 26 -2.22 -4.53 -1.07
CA CYS A 26 -2.07 -4.78 -2.50
C CYS A 26 -3.09 -5.77 -3.05
N TYR A 27 -3.61 -6.65 -2.19
CA TYR A 27 -4.55 -7.70 -2.56
C TYR A 27 -5.87 -7.54 -1.80
N PRO A 28 -7.00 -8.00 -2.38
CA PRO A 28 -8.27 -8.00 -1.68
C PRO A 28 -8.22 -8.94 -0.46
N ASP A 29 -8.68 -8.43 0.68
CA ASP A 29 -8.87 -9.23 1.89
C ASP A 29 -10.11 -10.16 1.77
N ALA A 30 -10.33 -11.03 2.76
CA ALA A 30 -11.47 -11.95 2.76
C ALA A 30 -12.85 -11.26 2.86
N ARG A 31 -12.89 -9.98 3.25
CA ARG A 31 -14.10 -9.18 3.39
C ARG A 31 -14.43 -8.40 2.11
N CYS A 32 -13.43 -8.15 1.27
CA CYS A 32 -13.59 -7.56 -0.05
C CYS A 32 -14.45 -8.44 -0.96
N ARG A 33 -15.62 -7.93 -1.32
CA ARG A 33 -16.52 -8.56 -2.29
C ARG A 33 -16.69 -7.65 -3.49
N ARG A 34 -16.79 -8.22 -4.69
CA ARG A 34 -17.16 -7.46 -5.87
C ARG A 34 -18.57 -6.91 -5.68
N ALA A 35 -18.72 -5.60 -5.84
CA ALA A 35 -19.99 -4.94 -5.69
C ALA A 35 -20.85 -5.13 -6.95
N LYS A 36 -22.17 -5.24 -6.75
CA LYS A 36 -23.15 -5.05 -7.82
C LYS A 36 -23.34 -3.55 -8.06
N ALA A 37 -23.70 -3.18 -9.29
CA ALA A 37 -23.75 -1.79 -9.76
C ALA A 37 -24.45 -0.85 -8.75
N GLY A 38 -23.86 0.33 -8.53
CA GLY A 38 -24.42 1.40 -7.69
C GLY A 38 -24.15 1.32 -6.20
N LYS A 39 -23.58 0.22 -5.67
CA LYS A 39 -23.26 0.08 -4.23
C LYS A 39 -21.85 -0.43 -4.01
N GLY A 40 -20.84 0.43 -4.21
CA GLY A 40 -19.45 0.09 -3.96
C GLY A 40 -18.49 1.27 -4.10
N ARG A 41 -17.24 1.03 -3.71
CA ARG A 41 -16.11 1.91 -3.95
C ARG A 41 -15.23 1.34 -5.05
N VAL A 42 -14.67 2.20 -5.86
CA VAL A 42 -13.70 1.82 -6.88
C VAL A 42 -12.33 1.76 -6.23
N LEU A 43 -11.66 0.61 -6.32
CA LEU A 43 -10.31 0.42 -5.80
C LEU A 43 -9.41 -0.28 -6.82
N TRP A 44 -8.11 -0.09 -6.63
CA TRP A 44 -7.04 -0.73 -7.39
C TRP A 44 -6.34 -1.79 -6.54
N PHE A 45 -6.09 -2.94 -7.15
CA PHE A 45 -5.36 -4.06 -6.53
C PHE A 45 -4.30 -4.58 -7.50
N ALA A 46 -3.22 -5.15 -6.96
CA ALA A 46 -2.22 -5.86 -7.73
C ALA A 46 -2.70 -7.26 -8.12
N GLY A 47 -2.32 -7.72 -9.30
CA GLY A 47 -2.51 -9.11 -9.71
C GLY A 47 -1.51 -10.01 -8.98
N LYS A 48 -1.99 -11.10 -8.34
CA LYS A 48 -1.10 -12.02 -7.59
C LYS A 48 -0.01 -12.71 -8.41
N ARG A 49 -0.14 -12.71 -9.74
CA ARG A 49 0.80 -13.34 -10.68
C ARG A 49 1.16 -12.42 -11.85
N SER A 50 0.86 -11.13 -11.73
CA SER A 50 1.12 -10.15 -12.78
C SER A 50 1.63 -8.88 -12.17
N SER A 51 2.65 -8.28 -12.80
CA SER A 51 3.13 -6.92 -12.47
C SER A 51 2.16 -5.86 -13.00
N THR A 52 0.86 -6.05 -12.75
CA THR A 52 -0.20 -5.17 -13.23
C THR A 52 -1.23 -4.93 -12.14
N CYS A 53 -1.74 -3.69 -12.13
CA CYS A 53 -2.82 -3.27 -11.25
C CYS A 53 -4.14 -3.28 -12.02
N TYR A 54 -5.20 -3.76 -11.38
CA TYR A 54 -6.54 -3.76 -11.95
C TYR A 54 -7.51 -2.98 -11.08
N LYS A 55 -8.45 -2.29 -11.75
CA LYS A 55 -9.53 -1.52 -11.15
C LYS A 55 -10.75 -2.41 -10.99
N THR A 56 -11.41 -2.37 -9.84
CA THR A 56 -12.69 -3.07 -9.62
C THR A 56 -13.61 -2.30 -8.68
N LEU A 57 -14.90 -2.54 -8.80
CA LEU A 57 -15.92 -2.01 -7.89
C LEU A 57 -16.13 -3.03 -6.77
N VAL A 58 -15.91 -2.62 -5.53
CA VAL A 58 -15.91 -3.51 -4.36
C VAL A 58 -16.68 -2.93 -3.18
N THR A 59 -17.08 -3.81 -2.26
CA THR A 59 -17.69 -3.47 -0.97
C THR A 59 -17.08 -4.35 0.13
N GLY A 60 -17.20 -3.92 1.38
CA GLY A 60 -16.73 -4.68 2.55
C GLY A 60 -15.21 -4.74 2.72
N CYS A 61 -14.43 -4.16 1.80
CA CYS A 61 -12.98 -4.05 1.95
C CYS A 61 -12.62 -3.26 3.21
N GLY A 62 -11.72 -3.82 4.03
CA GLY A 62 -11.19 -3.15 5.21
C GLY A 62 -10.21 -2.04 4.83
N LYS A 63 -8.92 -2.28 5.08
CA LYS A 63 -7.84 -1.36 4.72
C LYS A 63 -7.17 -1.70 3.37
N SER A 64 -7.66 -2.72 2.67
CA SER A 64 -7.11 -3.18 1.39
C SER A 64 -7.60 -2.39 0.18
N GLY A 65 -6.74 -2.32 -0.83
CA GLY A 65 -6.95 -1.62 -2.08
C GLY A 65 -6.51 -0.16 -2.05
N MET A 66 -6.15 0.36 -3.22
CA MET A 66 -5.67 1.72 -3.41
C MET A 66 -6.68 2.57 -4.17
N ASN A 67 -6.68 3.89 -3.93
CA ASN A 67 -7.59 4.82 -4.60
C ASN A 67 -7.15 5.18 -6.02
N SER A 68 -5.85 5.03 -6.34
CA SER A 68 -5.29 5.35 -7.65
C SER A 68 -4.43 4.22 -8.24
N LEU A 69 -4.30 4.24 -9.57
CA LEU A 69 -3.37 3.35 -10.28
C LEU A 69 -1.92 3.63 -9.90
N PHE A 70 -1.58 4.91 -9.71
CA PHE A 70 -0.25 5.34 -9.31
C PHE A 70 0.15 4.71 -7.98
N ASP A 71 -0.70 4.83 -6.95
CA ASP A 71 -0.46 4.23 -5.64
C ASP A 71 -0.30 2.71 -5.76
N CYS A 72 -1.17 2.05 -6.52
CA CYS A 72 -1.07 0.61 -6.70
C CYS A 72 0.27 0.21 -7.35
N LYS A 73 0.73 0.92 -8.37
CA LYS A 73 2.03 0.62 -9.01
C LYS A 73 3.20 0.88 -8.06
N ASN A 74 3.22 2.05 -7.43
CA ASN A 74 4.30 2.50 -6.56
C ASN A 74 4.47 1.60 -5.33
N TRP A 75 3.35 1.14 -4.75
CA TRP A 75 3.38 0.38 -3.50
C TRP A 75 3.33 -1.14 -3.67
N CYS A 76 2.88 -1.66 -4.82
CA CYS A 76 2.61 -3.10 -4.98
C CYS A 76 3.32 -3.77 -6.15
N ILE A 77 3.87 -2.99 -7.09
CA ILE A 77 4.56 -3.52 -8.27
C ILE A 77 6.00 -3.04 -8.34
N SER A 78 6.35 -1.95 -7.65
CA SER A 78 7.73 -1.49 -7.59
C SER A 78 8.59 -2.55 -6.88
N ASP A 79 9.14 -3.45 -7.68
CA ASP A 79 10.45 -4.03 -7.46
C ASP A 79 11.46 -2.88 -7.65
N ASP A 80 12.37 -2.71 -6.69
CA ASP A 80 13.54 -1.83 -6.81
C ASP A 80 14.30 -2.04 -8.13
#